data_AF-A0AAP0IFP9-F1
#
_entry.id   AF-A0AAP0IFP9-F1
#
_cell.length_a   1.000
_cell.length_b   1.000
_cell.length_c   1.000
_cell.angle_alpha   90.00
_cell.angle_beta   90.00
_cell.angle_gamma   90.00
#
_symmetry.space_group_name_H-M   'P 1'
#
loop_
_entity.id
_entity.type
_entity.pdbx_description
1 polymer ?
#
loop_
_entity_poly.entity_id
_entity_poly.type
_entity_poly.pdbx_seq_one_letter_code
_entity_poly.pdbx_strand_id
1 'polypeptide(L)' 'MDSYSILEKPFTLLAPPVFDGEGYHIWAARMEAHLEANDLWEAVEEDYEVLPLLANPTMAQIKYYKERSTKG' A
#
# COMPACT_ATOMS: atom_id res chain seq x y z
N MET A 1 7.22 -42.85 -3.53
CA MET A 1 7.19 -41.71 -2.59
C MET A 1 6.28 -40.71 -3.24
N ASP A 2 5.03 -40.71 -2.79
CA ASP A 2 3.91 -40.45 -3.68
C ASP A 2 3.54 -38.97 -3.60
N SER A 3 3.30 -38.38 -4.77
CA SER A 3 3.10 -36.94 -5.04
C SER A 3 1.93 -36.30 -4.29
N TYR A 4 1.12 -37.09 -3.58
CA TYR A 4 0.00 -36.64 -2.76
C TYR A 4 0.40 -36.14 -1.37
N SER A 5 1.65 -36.34 -0.92
CA SER A 5 2.12 -35.89 0.41
C SER A 5 2.43 -34.38 0.50
N ILE A 6 2.51 -33.68 -0.63
CA ILE A 6 2.80 -32.24 -0.67
C ILE A 6 1.54 -31.40 -0.37
N LEU A 7 0.35 -31.99 -0.52
CA LEU A 7 -0.94 -31.28 -0.42
C LEU A 7 -1.45 -31.12 1.03
N GLU A 8 -0.90 -31.84 2.00
CA GLU A 8 -1.35 -31.83 3.41
C GLU A 8 -0.45 -31.02 4.35
N LYS A 9 0.54 -30.28 3.84
CA LYS A 9 1.39 -29.44 4.68
C LYS A 9 0.62 -28.16 5.04
N PRO A 10 0.16 -27.98 6.30
CA PRO A 10 -0.53 -26.75 6.66
C PRO A 10 0.46 -25.60 6.45
N PHE A 11 0.00 -24.53 5.80
CA PHE A 11 0.77 -23.32 5.50
C PHE A 11 1.47 -22.71 6.74
N THR A 12 1.09 -23.15 7.94
CA THR A 12 1.63 -22.77 9.25
C THR A 12 2.97 -23.42 9.61
N LEU A 13 3.44 -24.45 8.91
CA LEU A 13 4.72 -25.15 9.19
C LEU A 13 5.93 -24.61 8.41
N LEU A 14 5.72 -23.67 7.48
CA LEU A 14 6.80 -23.05 6.71
C LEU A 14 7.06 -21.66 7.25
N ALA A 15 8.35 -21.33 7.41
CA ALA A 15 8.75 -19.95 7.71
C ALA A 15 8.12 -19.01 6.67
N PRO A 16 7.66 -17.80 7.07
CA PRO A 16 7.17 -16.83 6.12
C PRO A 16 8.18 -16.66 4.99
N PRO A 17 7.73 -16.60 3.72
CA PRO A 17 8.63 -16.32 2.62
C PRO A 17 9.34 -15.01 2.92
N VAL A 18 10.68 -15.07 2.97
CA VAL A 18 11.52 -13.89 3.16
C VAL A 18 11.65 -13.24 1.80
N PHE A 19 11.28 -11.97 1.73
CA PHE A 19 11.53 -11.18 0.53
C PHE A 19 13.03 -10.91 0.42
N ASP A 20 13.67 -11.45 -0.62
CA ASP A 20 15.11 -11.34 -0.88
C ASP A 20 15.48 -10.10 -1.72
N GLY A 21 14.48 -9.38 -2.22
CA GLY A 21 14.67 -8.19 -3.05
C GLY A 21 15.01 -8.51 -4.52
N GLU A 22 15.10 -9.78 -4.90
CA GLU A 22 15.36 -10.16 -6.29
C GLU A 22 14.19 -9.71 -7.17
N GLY A 23 14.51 -9.08 -8.32
CA GLY A 23 13.48 -8.55 -9.23
C GLY A 23 12.73 -7.31 -8.74
N TYR A 24 13.06 -6.75 -7.57
CA TYR A 24 12.42 -5.53 -7.06
C TYR A 24 12.50 -4.37 -8.05
N HIS A 25 13.64 -4.19 -8.71
CA HIS A 25 13.83 -3.17 -9.74
C HIS A 25 12.88 -3.34 -10.94
N ILE A 26 12.59 -4.57 -11.35
CA ILE A 26 11.63 -4.87 -12.44
C ILE A 26 10.20 -4.59 -11.97
N TRP A 27 9.87 -5.02 -10.75
CA TRP A 27 8.55 -4.76 -10.17
C TRP A 27 8.29 -3.26 -9.99
N ALA A 28 9.27 -2.53 -9.45
CA ALA A 28 9.20 -1.08 -9.26
C ALA A 28 8.97 -0.36 -10.59
N ALA A 29 9.76 -0.67 -11.62
CA ALA A 29 9.60 -0.07 -12.96
C ALA A 29 8.24 -0.40 -13.60
N ARG A 30 7.73 -1.62 -13.42
CA ARG A 30 6.38 -1.99 -13.91
C ARG A 30 5.28 -1.25 -13.18
N MET A 31 5.40 -1.09 -11.86
CA MET A 31 4.42 -0.38 -11.05
C MET A 31 4.43 1.12 -11.37
N GLU A 32 5.61 1.71 -11.53
CA GLU A 32 5.78 3.10 -11.94
C GLU A 32 5.10 3.37 -13.30
N ALA A 33 5.43 2.59 -14.33
CA ALA A 33 4.80 2.73 -15.65
C ALA A 33 3.28 2.47 -15.62
N HIS A 34 2.81 1.55 -14.77
CA HIS A 34 1.38 1.29 -14.60
C HIS A 34 0.65 2.48 -13.97
N LEU A 35 1.21 3.08 -12.93
CA LEU A 35 0.62 4.25 -12.27
C LEU A 35 0.65 5.50 -13.17
N GLU A 36 1.75 5.70 -13.90
CA GLU A 36 1.90 6.79 -14.87
C GLU A 36 0.91 6.64 -16.04
N ALA A 37 0.74 5.43 -16.58
CA ALA A 37 -0.15 5.20 -17.72
C ALA A 37 -1.65 5.23 -17.38
N ASN A 38 -2.02 5.07 -16.11
CA ASN A 38 -3.42 5.08 -15.66
C ASN A 38 -3.81 6.40 -14.97
N ASP A 39 -2.94 7.43 -14.97
CA ASP A 39 -3.13 8.71 -14.27
C ASP A 39 -3.61 8.53 -12.80
N LEU A 40 -3.25 7.40 -12.18
CA LEU A 40 -3.75 7.01 -10.86
C LEU A 40 -3.20 7.89 -9.73
N TRP A 41 -2.19 8.70 -10.03
CA TRP A 41 -1.69 9.72 -9.12
C TRP A 41 -2.64 10.92 -9.04
N GLU A 42 -3.35 11.26 -10.12
CA GLU A 42 -4.32 12.36 -10.14
C GLU A 42 -5.66 11.93 -9.51
N ALA A 43 -6.11 10.70 -9.81
CA ALA A 43 -7.35 10.14 -9.26
C ALA A 43 -7.31 9.90 -7.74
N VAL A 44 -6.12 9.65 -7.16
CA VAL A 44 -5.97 9.50 -5.70
C VAL A 44 -6.00 10.86 -4.97
N GLU A 45 -5.62 11.96 -5.63
CA GLU A 45 -5.75 13.30 -5.04
C GLU A 45 -7.19 13.83 -5.09
N GLU A 46 -7.94 13.60 -6.19
CA GLU A 46 -9.33 14.07 -6.31
C GLU A 46 -10.28 13.39 -5.30
N ASP A 47 -10.08 12.10 -5.00
CA ASP A 47 -10.94 11.34 -4.08
C ASP A 47 -10.39 11.26 -2.64
N TYR A 48 -9.28 11.93 -2.32
CA TYR A 48 -8.83 12.04 -0.94
C TYR A 48 -9.70 13.05 -0.19
N GLU A 49 -10.91 12.65 0.18
CA GLU A 49 -11.68 13.35 1.19
C GLU A 49 -10.84 13.39 2.47
N VAL A 50 -10.34 14.57 2.81
CA VAL A 50 -9.79 14.80 4.14
C VAL A 50 -10.94 14.58 5.10
N LEU A 51 -10.96 13.42 5.77
CA LEU A 51 -12.01 13.11 6.75
C LEU A 51 -12.23 14.34 7.64
N PRO A 52 -13.46 14.86 7.71
CA PRO A 52 -13.74 16.05 8.50
C PRO A 52 -13.26 15.78 9.92
N LEU A 53 -12.53 16.75 10.48
CA LEU A 53 -12.06 16.65 11.86
C LEU A 53 -13.26 16.31 12.75
N LEU A 54 -13.20 15.16 13.43
CA LEU A 54 -14.21 14.76 14.40
C LEU A 54 -14.43 15.91 15.41
N ALA A 55 -15.61 16.01 16.01
CA ALA A 55 -15.99 17.12 16.90
C ALA A 55 -15.04 17.34 18.10
N ASN A 56 -14.16 16.38 18.40
CA ASN A 56 -13.13 16.48 19.42
C ASN A 56 -11.78 15.96 18.90
N PRO A 57 -11.11 16.73 18.01
CA PRO A 57 -9.89 16.27 17.36
C PRO A 57 -8.69 16.45 18.29
N THR A 58 -7.74 15.52 18.22
CA THR A 58 -6.45 15.66 18.92
C THR A 58 -5.61 16.74 18.22
N MET A 59 -4.73 17.42 18.96
CA MET A 59 -3.82 18.45 18.41
C MET A 59 -3.01 17.95 17.20
N ALA A 60 -2.63 16.67 17.17
CA ALA A 60 -1.95 16.04 16.04
C ALA A 60 -2.83 15.98 14.78
N GLN A 61 -4.14 15.74 14.92
CA GLN A 61 -5.10 15.71 13.81
C GLN A 61 -5.36 17.12 13.25
N ILE A 62 -5.48 18.12 14.13
CA ILE A 62 -5.64 19.53 13.72
C ILE A 62 -4.41 20.00 12.92
N LYS A 63 -3.20 19.67 13.38
CA LYS A 63 -1.95 20.02 12.70
C LYS A 63 -1.88 19.37 11.31
N TYR A 64 -2.14 18.06 11.24
CA TYR A 64 -2.18 17.31 9.98
C TYR A 64 -3.19 17.87 8.97
N TYR A 65 -4.40 18.21 9.42
CA TYR A 65 -5.42 18.83 8.57
C TYR A 65 -4.95 20.17 8.00
N LYS A 66 -4.43 21.07 8.86
CA LYS A 66 -3.95 22.39 8.43
C LYS A 66 -2.83 22.30 7.40
N GLU A 67 -1.87 21.41 7.59
CA GLU A 67 -0.74 21.23 6.69
C GLU A 67 -1.18 20.73 5.30
N ARG A 68 -2.24 19.91 5.23
CA ARG A 68 -2.79 19.42 3.96
C ARG A 68 -3.77 20.40 3.29
N SER A 69 -4.42 21.28 4.04
CA SER A 69 -5.28 22.35 3.48
C SER A 69 -4.51 23.56 2.92
N THR A 70 -3.18 23.65 3.11
CA THR A 70 -2.34 24.76 2.60
C THR A 70 -1.43 24.38 1.43
N LYS A 71 -1.81 23.41 0.61
CA LYS A 71 -1.19 23.22 -0.71
C LYS A 71 -2.15 23.75 -1.77
N GLY A 72 -1.89 24.98 -2.19
CA GLY A 72 -2.37 25.58 -3.45
C GLY A 72 -1.17 25.99 -4.27
#